data_AF-A0A926TYR4-F1
#
_entry.id   AF-A0A926TYR4-F1
#
_cell.length_a   1.000
_cell.length_b   1.000
_cell.length_c   1.000
_cell.angle_alpha   90.00
_cell.angle_beta   90.00
_cell.angle_gamma   90.00
#
_symmetry.space_group_name_H-M   'P 1'
#
loop_
_entity.id
_entity.type
_entity.pdbx_description
1 polymer ?
#
loop_
_entity_poly.entity_id
_entity_poly.type
_entity_poly.pdbx_seq_one_letter_code
_entity_poly.pdbx_strand_id
1 'polypeptide(L)'
;MNGKRIVAYCSGSVILAIAFFAYMEFIYMLGFPDGFVSELQLIQRNFAYVLIGVSVGFSFYFFWLGAIASRRQISKPLLDAIVLYLLFIISIALIYDHYRLR
;
A
#
# COMPACT_ATOMS: atom_id res chain seq x y z
N MET A 1 -0.12 -20.01 -19.66
CA MET A 1 -0.95 -19.21 -18.73
C MET A 1 -0.23 -18.72 -17.47
N ASN A 2 1.11 -18.84 -17.35
CA ASN A 2 1.81 -18.56 -16.07
C ASN A 2 2.12 -17.07 -15.81
N GLY A 3 2.27 -16.25 -16.85
CA GLY A 3 2.69 -14.85 -16.68
C GLY A 3 1.76 -14.01 -15.79
N LYS A 4 0.43 -14.12 -15.99
CA LYS A 4 -0.55 -13.35 -15.21
C LYS A 4 -0.55 -13.72 -13.72
N ARG A 5 -0.30 -15.00 -13.42
CA ARG A 5 -0.18 -15.51 -12.06
C ARG A 5 1.07 -14.97 -11.37
N ILE A 6 2.20 -14.95 -12.09
CA ILE A 6 3.45 -14.37 -11.60
C ILE A 6 3.25 -12.87 -11.33
N VAL A 7 2.66 -12.14 -12.27
CA VAL A 7 2.36 -10.70 -12.08
C VAL A 7 1.50 -10.48 -10.84
N ALA A 8 0.44 -11.27 -10.63
CA ALA A 8 -0.40 -11.14 -9.44
C ALA A 8 0.40 -11.31 -8.14
N TYR A 9 1.24 -12.34 -8.03
CA TYR A 9 2.09 -12.52 -6.85
C TYR A 9 3.13 -11.41 -6.70
N CYS A 10 3.81 -11.01 -7.79
CA CYS A 10 4.77 -9.92 -7.76
C CYS A 10 4.13 -8.61 -7.31
N SER A 11 2.95 -8.26 -7.84
CA SER A 11 2.19 -7.08 -7.41
C SER A 11 1.84 -7.14 -5.93
N GLY A 12 1.35 -8.28 -5.44
CA GLY A 12 1.07 -8.47 -4.01
C GLY A 12 2.32 -8.28 -3.15
N SER A 13 3.44 -8.88 -3.52
CA SER A 13 4.70 -8.75 -2.78
C SER A 13 5.24 -7.33 -2.76
N VAL A 14 5.17 -6.60 -3.89
CA VAL A 14 5.58 -5.18 -3.96
C VAL A 14 4.73 -4.33 -3.03
N ILE A 15 3.41 -4.53 -3.06
CA ILE A 15 2.48 -3.77 -2.22
C ILE A 15 2.69 -4.07 -0.73
N LEU A 16 2.96 -5.34 -0.39
CA LEU A 16 3.30 -5.72 0.98
C LEU A 16 4.61 -5.08 1.44
N ALA A 17 5.61 -5.01 0.57
CA ALA A 17 6.87 -4.33 0.86
C ALA A 17 6.67 -2.82 1.08
N ILE A 18 5.78 -2.17 0.32
CA ILE A 18 5.38 -0.77 0.56
C ILE A 18 4.75 -0.62 1.95
N ALA A 19 3.87 -1.53 2.35
CA ALA A 19 3.27 -1.51 3.69
C ALA A 19 4.33 -1.64 4.79
N PHE A 20 5.27 -2.57 4.62
CA PHE A 20 6.38 -2.77 5.56
C PHE A 20 7.28 -1.54 5.64
N PHE A 21 7.64 -0.95 4.50
CA PHE A 21 8.43 0.27 4.44
C PHE A 21 7.72 1.43 5.15
N ALA A 22 6.42 1.63 4.89
CA ALA A 22 5.63 2.67 5.54
C ALA A 22 5.56 2.47 7.07
N TYR A 23 5.50 1.23 7.55
CA TYR A 23 5.56 0.94 8.98
C TYR A 23 6.91 1.32 9.60
N MET A 24 8.01 0.96 8.95
CA MET A 24 9.34 1.26 9.46
C MET A 24 9.59 2.78 9.53
N GLU A 25 9.23 3.50 8.48
CA GLU A 25 9.47 4.94 8.37
C GLU A 25 8.55 5.77 9.28
N PHE A 26 7.25 5.50 9.27
CA PHE A 26 6.24 6.39 9.87
C PHE A 26 5.62 5.86 11.16
N ILE A 27 6.03 4.68 11.65
CA ILE A 27 5.54 4.15 12.93
C ILE A 27 6.71 3.78 13.82
N TYR A 28 7.62 2.94 13.33
CA TYR A 28 8.74 2.47 14.15
C TYR A 28 9.77 3.56 14.44
N MET A 29 10.09 4.39 13.44
CA MET A 29 11.02 5.52 13.58
C MET A 29 10.33 6.83 14.02
N LEU A 30 9.05 6.79 14.42
CA LEU A 30 8.29 7.99 14.69
C LEU A 30 8.51 8.51 16.12
N GLY A 31 8.99 9.75 16.22
CA GLY A 31 9.22 10.46 17.48
C GLY A 31 10.65 10.96 17.60
N PHE A 32 10.85 12.07 18.30
CA PHE A 32 12.18 12.48 18.72
C PHE A 32 12.68 11.55 19.83
N PRO A 33 14.01 11.45 20.08
CA PRO A 33 14.57 10.63 21.16
C PRO A 33 14.05 11.01 22.56
N ASP A 34 13.44 12.18 22.70
CA ASP A 34 12.82 12.73 23.91
C ASP A 34 11.35 12.28 24.10
N GLY A 35 10.77 11.55 23.14
CA GLY A 35 9.40 11.05 23.18
C GLY A 35 8.34 12.06 22.74
N PHE A 36 8.71 13.27 22.30
CA PHE A 36 7.74 14.22 21.73
C PHE A 36 7.36 13.85 20.30
N VAL A 37 6.05 13.90 20.02
CA VAL A 37 5.47 13.71 18.69
C VAL A 37 4.78 15.01 18.30
N SER A 38 5.22 15.62 17.19
CA SER A 38 4.57 16.81 16.66
C SER A 38 3.18 16.50 16.10
N GLU A 39 2.29 17.50 16.03
CA GLU A 39 0.97 17.33 15.38
C GLU A 39 1.10 16.84 13.93
N LEU A 40 2.12 17.32 13.21
CA LEU A 40 2.45 16.85 11.88
C LEU A 40 2.80 15.35 11.87
N GLN A 41 3.66 14.88 12.77
CA GLN A 41 4.02 13.46 12.88
C GLN A 41 2.82 12.59 13.28
N LEU A 42 1.89 13.09 14.09
CA LEU A 42 0.66 12.37 14.44
C LEU A 42 -0.22 12.17 13.19
N ILE A 43 -0.36 13.21 12.37
CA ILE A 43 -1.09 13.14 11.09
C ILE A 43 -0.41 12.15 10.14
N GLN A 44 0.93 12.23 10.00
CA GLN A 44 1.72 11.30 9.18
C GLN A 44 1.51 9.85 9.61
N ARG A 45 1.50 9.58 10.91
CA ARG A 45 1.23 8.24 11.47
C ARG A 45 -0.15 7.73 11.07
N ASN A 46 -1.18 8.58 11.14
CA ASN A 46 -2.54 8.18 10.75
C ASN A 46 -2.63 7.86 9.25
N PHE A 47 -1.99 8.66 8.39
CA PHE A 47 -1.90 8.36 6.95
C PHE A 47 -1.15 7.05 6.70
N ALA A 48 -0.06 6.79 7.44
CA ALA A 48 0.69 5.55 7.33
C ALA A 48 -0.17 4.34 7.73
N TYR A 49 -0.95 4.40 8.80
CA TYR A 49 -1.87 3.31 9.16
C TYR A 49 -2.90 3.02 8.07
N VAL A 50 -3.49 4.05 7.46
CA VAL A 50 -4.44 3.88 6.34
C VAL A 50 -3.74 3.27 5.14
N LEU A 51 -2.56 3.77 4.76
CA LEU A 51 -1.75 3.24 3.67
C LEU A 51 -1.40 1.76 3.90
N ILE A 52 -0.97 1.40 5.11
CA ILE A 52 -0.63 0.03 5.50
C ILE A 52 -1.85 -0.87 5.40
N GLY A 53 -2.97 -0.48 6.02
CA GLY A 53 -4.19 -1.29 6.05
C GLY A 53 -4.70 -1.60 4.64
N VAL A 54 -4.76 -0.58 3.78
CA VAL A 54 -5.17 -0.75 2.37
C VAL A 54 -4.16 -1.59 1.61
N SER A 55 -2.86 -1.34 1.76
CA SER A 55 -1.80 -2.09 1.07
C SER A 55 -1.84 -3.58 1.45
N VAL A 56 -1.97 -3.90 2.73
CA VAL A 56 -2.12 -5.29 3.19
C VAL A 56 -3.36 -5.94 2.58
N GLY A 57 -4.50 -5.25 2.57
CA GLY A 57 -5.74 -5.73 1.95
C GLY A 57 -5.57 -6.04 0.45
N PHE A 58 -4.95 -5.12 -0.30
CA PHE A 58 -4.65 -5.33 -1.72
C PHE A 58 -3.64 -6.47 -1.92
N SER A 59 -2.60 -6.57 -1.09
CA SER A 59 -1.63 -7.66 -1.17
C SER A 59 -2.32 -9.03 -1.06
N PHE A 60 -3.22 -9.20 -0.09
CA PHE A 60 -3.99 -10.43 0.05
C PHE A 60 -4.89 -10.68 -1.17
N TYR A 61 -5.53 -9.63 -1.69
CA TYR A 61 -6.36 -9.74 -2.89
C TYR A 61 -5.54 -10.18 -4.12
N PHE A 62 -4.35 -9.64 -4.32
CA PHE A 62 -3.44 -10.03 -5.40
C PHE A 62 -2.95 -11.48 -5.25
N PHE A 63 -2.62 -11.91 -4.04
CA PHE A 63 -2.26 -13.31 -3.78
C PHE A 63 -3.43 -14.26 -4.05
N TRP A 64 -4.65 -13.86 -3.67
CA TRP A 64 -5.86 -14.60 -3.99
C TRP A 64 -6.10 -14.68 -5.50
N LEU A 65 -5.96 -13.57 -6.24
CA LEU A 65 -6.04 -13.56 -7.71
C LEU A 65 -4.99 -14.50 -8.32
N GLY A 66 -3.75 -14.49 -7.81
CA GLY A 66 -2.69 -15.40 -8.22
C GLY A 66 -3.05 -16.88 -7.99
N ALA A 67 -3.71 -17.19 -6.87
CA ALA A 67 -4.13 -18.56 -6.55
C ALA A 67 -5.22 -19.07 -7.49
N ILE A 68 -6.20 -18.23 -7.85
CA ILE A 68 -7.32 -18.61 -8.72
C ILE A 68 -6.99 -18.52 -10.22
N ALA A 69 -5.84 -17.92 -10.59
CA ALA A 69 -5.42 -17.71 -11.98
C ALA A 69 -5.29 -18.99 -12.81
N SER A 70 -5.12 -20.14 -12.16
CA SER A 70 -5.08 -21.45 -12.83
C SER A 70 -6.45 -21.91 -13.35
N ARG A 71 -7.54 -21.40 -12.76
CA ARG A 71 -8.92 -21.83 -13.04
C ARG A 71 -9.78 -20.74 -13.67
N ARG A 72 -9.39 -19.47 -13.56
CA ARG A 72 -10.19 -18.32 -14.01
C ARG A 72 -9.35 -17.28 -14.75
N GLN A 73 -9.98 -16.56 -15.68
CA GLN A 73 -9.36 -15.42 -16.35
C GLN A 73 -9.29 -14.22 -15.40
N ILE A 74 -8.07 -13.86 -14.99
CA ILE A 74 -7.84 -12.79 -14.00
C ILE A 74 -7.40 -11.44 -14.62
N SER A 75 -7.30 -11.33 -15.95
CA SER A 75 -6.65 -10.16 -16.58
C SER A 75 -7.34 -8.82 -16.27
N LYS A 76 -8.68 -8.77 -16.33
CA LYS A 76 -9.47 -7.58 -15.97
C LYS A 76 -9.38 -7.24 -14.48
N PRO A 77 -9.74 -8.14 -13.54
CA PRO A 77 -9.67 -7.81 -12.12
C PRO A 77 -8.26 -7.49 -11.63
N LEU A 78 -7.22 -8.09 -12.24
CA LEU A 78 -5.83 -7.74 -11.96
C LEU A 78 -5.51 -6.30 -12.37
N LEU A 79 -5.92 -5.89 -13.57
CA LEU A 79 -5.69 -4.53 -14.08
C LEU A 79 -6.48 -3.51 -13.26
N ASP A 80 -7.75 -3.80 -12.96
CA ASP A 80 -8.61 -2.95 -12.13
C ASP A 80 -8.00 -2.73 -10.74
N ALA A 81 -7.49 -3.79 -10.11
CA ALA A 81 -6.85 -3.68 -8.80
C ALA A 81 -5.54 -2.87 -8.85
N ILE A 82 -4.73 -3.01 -9.90
CA ILE A 82 -3.50 -2.23 -10.07
C ILE A 82 -3.84 -0.75 -10.22
N VAL A 83 -4.79 -0.42 -11.11
CA VAL A 83 -5.22 0.96 -11.35
C VAL A 83 -5.83 1.57 -10.09
N LEU A 84 -6.69 0.84 -9.40
CA LEU A 84 -7.32 1.30 -8.17
C LEU A 84 -6.29 1.57 -7.07
N TYR A 85 -5.28 0.70 -6.92
CA TYR A 85 -4.22 0.90 -5.95
C TYR A 85 -3.31 2.10 -6.32
N LEU A 86 -3.02 2.31 -7.61
CA LEU A 86 -2.27 3.49 -8.06
C LEU A 86 -3.04 4.79 -7.77
N LEU A 87 -4.34 4.82 -8.06
CA LEU A 87 -5.20 5.97 -7.75
C LEU A 87 -5.23 6.25 -6.25
N PHE A 88 -5.27 5.20 -5.42
CA PHE A 88 -5.19 5.33 -3.98
C PHE A 88 -3.86 5.93 -3.51
N ILE A 89 -2.72 5.45 -4.02
CA ILE A 89 -1.39 6.02 -3.70
C ILE A 89 -1.32 7.49 -4.13
N ILE A 90 -1.76 7.82 -5.35
CA ILE A 90 -1.74 9.20 -5.85
C ILE A 90 -2.60 10.10 -4.95
N SER A 91 -3.79 9.62 -4.55
CA SER A 91 -4.69 10.37 -3.67
C SER A 91 -4.04 10.65 -2.31
N ILE A 92 -3.41 9.64 -1.69
CA ILE A 92 -2.68 9.84 -0.44
C ILE A 92 -1.51 10.80 -0.63
N ALA A 93 -0.74 10.67 -1.71
CA ALA A 93 0.41 11.53 -1.98
C ALA A 93 -0.01 13.01 -2.15
N LEU A 94 -1.09 13.27 -2.88
CA LEU A 94 -1.64 14.61 -3.07
C LEU A 94 -2.15 15.22 -1.76
N ILE A 95 -2.86 14.42 -0.96
CA ILE A 95 -3.35 14.87 0.35
C ILE A 95 -2.15 15.17 1.27
N TYR A 96 -1.16 14.29 1.30
CA TYR A 96 0.04 14.45 2.12
C TYR A 96 0.82 15.72 1.72
N ASP A 97 1.02 15.96 0.44
CA ASP A 97 1.72 17.14 -0.06
C ASP A 97 0.99 18.45 0.32
N HIS A 98 -0.34 18.45 0.23
CA HIS A 98 -1.16 19.57 0.67
C HIS A 98 -0.98 19.89 2.17
N TYR A 99 -0.90 18.87 3.03
CA TYR A 99 -0.66 19.04 4.46
C TYR A 99 0.80 19.39 4.78
N ARG A 100 1.77 19.05 3.92
CA ARG A 100 3.18 19.39 4.12
C ARG A 100 3.49 20.84 3.76
N LEU A 101 2.78 21.41 2.78
CA LEU A 101 2.99 22.78 2.29
C LEU A 101 2.29 23.86 3.14
N ARG A 102 1.44 23.46 4.10
CA ARG A 102 0.77 24.34 5.07
C ARG A 102 1.44 24.26 6.43
#